data_AF-D6CP07-F1
#
_entry.id   AF-D6CP07-F1
#
_cell.length_a   1.000
_cell.length_b   1.000
_cell.length_c   1.000
_cell.angle_alpha   90.00
_cell.angle_beta   90.00
_cell.angle_gamma   90.00
#
_symmetry.space_group_name_H-M   'P 1'
#
loop_
_entity.id
_entity.type
_entity.pdbx_description
1 polymer ?
#
loop_
_entity_poly.entity_id
_entity_poly.type
_entity_poly.pdbx_seq_one_letter_code
_entity_poly.pdbx_strand_id
1 'polypeptide(L)' 'MCTYLTTDELSARIKYDARTIRERLKDSVLLEGIHYVRPFGRRKILYIWEQIEKDLNALSGESSAIRMADGSVCHA' A
#
# COMPACT_ATOMS: atom_id res chain seq x y z
N MET A 1 -4.61 -7.73 15.54
CA MET A 1 -4.04 -7.04 16.73
C MET A 1 -3.43 -5.78 16.17
N CYS A 2 -4.14 -4.65 16.24
CA CYS A 2 -3.83 -3.49 15.39
C CYS A 2 -2.48 -2.87 15.76
N THR A 3 -1.47 -3.11 14.91
CA THR A 3 -0.13 -2.54 15.10
C THR A 3 -0.08 -1.18 14.42
N TYR A 4 -0.03 -0.12 15.24
CA TYR A 4 0.18 1.24 14.77
C TYR A 4 1.67 1.53 14.70
N LEU A 5 2.13 1.94 13.52
CA LEU A 5 3.54 2.26 13.25
C LEU A 5 3.65 3.73 12.86
N THR A 6 4.74 4.37 13.27
CA THR A 6 5.11 5.65 12.68
C THR A 6 5.73 5.45 11.29
N THR A 7 5.85 6.54 10.51
CA THR A 7 6.51 6.48 9.19
C THR A 7 7.91 5.86 9.26
N ASP A 8 8.65 6.15 10.33
CA ASP A 8 10.02 5.70 10.55
C ASP A 8 10.09 4.19 10.82
N GLU A 9 9.24 3.70 11.73
CA GLU A 9 9.13 2.27 12.02
C GLU A 9 8.63 1.47 10.81
N LEU A 10 7.70 2.04 10.05
CA LEU A 10 7.24 1.44 8.80
C LEU A 10 8.41 1.34 7.81
N SER A 11 9.16 2.42 7.57
CA SER A 11 10.33 2.39 6.68
C SER A 11 11.37 1.34 7.07
N ALA A 12 11.65 1.19 8.36
CA ALA A 12 12.59 0.17 8.86
C ALA A 12 12.09 -1.26 8.58
N ARG A 13 10.77 -1.48 8.62
CA ARG A 13 10.16 -2.81 8.51
C ARG A 13 10.03 -3.30 7.07
N ILE A 14 9.59 -2.45 6.16
CA ILE A 14 9.52 -2.77 4.72
C ILE A 14 10.82 -2.45 3.98
N LYS A 15 11.82 -1.90 4.68
CA LYS A 15 13.11 -1.45 4.12
C LYS A 15 12.93 -0.47 2.95
N TYR A 16 11.89 0.35 3.00
CA TYR A 16 11.63 1.41 2.04
C TYR A 16 11.98 2.76 2.64
N ASP A 17 12.37 3.70 1.78
CA ASP A 17 12.58 5.07 2.21
C ASP A 17 11.25 5.77 2.56
N ALA A 18 11.25 6.56 3.65
CA ALA A 18 10.10 7.34 4.10
C ALA A 18 9.55 8.29 3.02
N ARG A 19 10.39 8.70 2.07
CA ARG A 19 9.98 9.45 0.88
C ARG A 19 9.13 8.60 -0.05
N THR A 20 9.60 7.40 -0.40
CA THR A 20 8.86 6.46 -1.25
C THR A 20 7.51 6.09 -0.64
N ILE A 21 7.45 5.89 0.67
CA ILE A 21 6.18 5.64 1.37
C ILE A 21 5.21 6.82 1.20
N ARG A 22 5.69 8.05 1.36
CA ARG A 22 4.87 9.26 1.21
C ARG A 22 4.49 9.61 -0.22
N GLU A 23 5.27 9.22 -1.21
CA GLU A 23 4.99 9.52 -2.63
C GLU A 23 4.28 8.37 -3.35
N ARG A 24 4.55 7.11 -3.00
CA ARG A 24 4.00 5.92 -3.67
C ARG A 24 2.82 5.33 -2.94
N LEU A 25 2.98 5.01 -1.66
CA LEU A 25 1.88 4.42 -0.88
C LEU A 25 0.78 5.46 -0.64
N LYS A 26 1.15 6.73 -0.41
CA LYS A 26 0.17 7.78 -0.16
C LYS A 26 -0.80 8.01 -1.32
N ASP A 27 -0.28 7.96 -2.54
CA ASP A 27 -1.04 8.31 -3.74
C ASP A 27 -1.80 7.11 -4.31
N SER A 28 -1.23 5.91 -4.23
CA SER A 28 -1.84 4.70 -4.79
C SER A 28 -2.75 3.94 -3.82
N VAL A 29 -2.54 4.05 -2.50
CA VAL A 29 -3.04 3.05 -1.54
C VAL A 29 -3.71 3.66 -0.30
N LEU A 30 -3.15 4.75 0.22
CA LEU A 30 -3.46 5.20 1.58
C LEU A 30 -4.80 5.95 1.64
N LEU A 31 -5.87 5.20 1.87
CA LEU A 31 -7.16 5.74 2.30
C LEU A 31 -7.12 6.18 3.76
N GLU A 32 -7.52 7.43 3.99
CA GLU A 32 -7.64 8.01 5.32
C GLU A 32 -8.66 7.26 6.18
N GLY A 33 -8.27 6.88 7.40
CA GLY A 33 -9.11 6.11 8.31
C GLY A 33 -8.98 4.59 8.15
N ILE A 34 -8.41 4.12 7.04
CA ILE A 34 -8.11 2.70 6.81
C ILE A 34 -6.62 2.46 7.01
N HIS A 35 -5.76 3.09 6.22
CA HIS A 35 -4.32 2.80 6.25
C HIS A 35 -3.51 3.70 7.17
N TYR A 36 -3.99 4.92 7.41
CA TYR A 36 -3.45 5.80 8.42
C TYR A 36 -4.55 6.50 9.18
N VAL A 37 -4.28 6.78 10.45
CA VAL A 37 -5.15 7.53 11.35
C VAL A 37 -4.41 8.74 11.88
N ARG A 38 -5.16 9.82 12.08
CA ARG A 38 -4.69 11.09 12.62
C ARG A 38 -5.46 11.38 13.91
N PRO A 39 -5.04 10.81 15.05
CA PRO A 39 -5.88 10.75 16.25
C PRO A 39 -5.97 12.06 17.04
N PHE A 40 -5.02 12.99 16.95
CA PHE A 40 -5.10 14.27 17.68
C PHE A 40 -4.48 15.43 16.90
N GLY A 41 -5.31 16.40 16.50
CA GLY A 41 -4.90 17.79 16.17
C GLY A 41 -3.92 17.97 15.01
N ARG A 42 -3.75 16.99 14.11
CA ARG A 42 -2.88 17.04 12.91
C ARG A 42 -1.37 17.05 13.16
N ARG A 43 -0.89 16.80 14.38
CA ARG A 43 0.55 16.82 14.67
C ARG A 43 1.29 15.53 14.32
N LYS A 44 0.62 14.38 14.29
CA LYS A 44 1.26 13.08 13.98
C LYS A 44 0.31 12.16 13.21
N ILE A 45 0.88 11.43 12.24
CA ILE A 45 0.19 10.42 11.44
C ILE A 45 0.66 9.05 11.93
N LEU A 46 -0.30 8.16 12.19
CA LEU A 46 -0.03 6.76 12.55
C LEU A 46 -0.51 5.88 11.41
N TYR A 47 0.30 4.90 11.04
CA TYR A 47 0.00 3.92 9.99
C TYR A 47 -0.43 2.60 10.59
N ILE A 48 -1.33 1.89 9.93
CA ILE A 48 -1.81 0.56 10.36
C ILE A 48 -1.12 -0.50 9.51
N TRP A 49 -0.23 -1.28 10.14
CA TRP A 49 0.54 -2.33 9.45
C TRP A 49 -0.35 -3.32 8.70
N GLU A 50 -1.42 -3.79 9.34
CA GLU A 50 -2.30 -4.83 8.78
C GLU A 50 -2.90 -4.43 7.43
N GLN A 51 -3.21 -3.14 7.25
CA GLN A 51 -3.79 -2.65 5.99
C GLN A 51 -2.72 -2.49 4.91
N ILE A 52 -1.54 -2.00 5.29
CA ILE A 52 -0.40 -1.85 4.38
C ILE A 52 0.09 -3.22 3.90
N GLU A 53 0.17 -4.21 4.78
CA GLU A 53 0.57 -5.58 4.41
C GLU A 53 -0.43 -6.21 3.42
N LYS A 54 -1.74 -6.05 3.67
CA LYS A 54 -2.79 -6.52 2.76
C LYS A 54 -2.68 -5.88 1.38
N ASP A 55 -2.46 -4.57 1.33
CA ASP A 55 -2.37 -3.87 0.06
C ASP A 55 -1.08 -4.21 -0.70
N LEU A 56 0.06 -4.32 -0.02
CA LEU A 56 1.30 -4.81 -0.64
C LEU A 56 1.12 -6.21 -1.27
N ASN A 57 0.32 -7.06 -0.63
CA ASN A 57 -0.04 -8.37 -1.18
C ASN A 57 -0.97 -8.23 -2.41
N ALA A 58 -1.96 -7.34 -2.36
CA ALA A 58 -2.87 -7.05 -3.47
C ALA A 58 -2.14 -6.48 -4.69
N LEU A 59 -1.31 -5.44 -4.52
CA LEU A 59 -0.49 -4.83 -5.57
C LEU A 59 0.49 -5.82 -6.23
N SER A 60 1.09 -6.71 -5.42
CA SER A 60 1.95 -7.78 -5.94
C SER A 60 1.15 -8.80 -6.76
N GLY A 61 -0.12 -9.02 -6.43
CA GLY A 61 -1.06 -9.83 -7.22
C GLY A 61 -1.52 -9.14 -8.51
N GLU A 62 -1.69 -7.82 -8.49
CA GLU A 62 -2.15 -7.02 -9.65
C GLU A 62 -1.05 -6.77 -10.70
N SER A 63 0.22 -7.01 -10.35
CA SER A 63 1.31 -7.08 -11.33
C SER A 63 1.28 -8.35 -12.20
N SER A 64 0.35 -9.28 -11.92
CA SER A 64 0.04 -10.43 -12.78
C SER A 64 -1.19 -10.21 -13.68
N ALA A 65 -1.61 -8.95 -13.88
CA ALA A 65 -2.68 -8.60 -14.81
C ALA A 65 -2.20 -8.16 -16.21
N ILE A 66 -0.93 -8.40 -16.57
CA ILE A 66 -0.60 -8.71 -17.97
C ILE A 66 -0.88 -10.21 -18.17
N ARG A 67 -2.12 -10.62 -17.95
CA ARG A 67 -2.66 -11.82 -18.56
C ARG A 67 -3.11 -11.40 -19.96
N MET A 68 -2.17 -11.41 -20.90
CA MET A 68 -2.49 -11.66 -22.29
C MET A 68 -2.97 -13.12 -22.38
N ALA A 69 -4.22 -13.38 -22.02
CA ALA A 69 -4.84 -14.68 -22.24
C ALA A 69 -6.33 -14.51 -22.53
N ASP A 70 -6.62 -14.00 -23.72
CA ASP A 70 -7.76 -14.34 -24.59
C ASP A 70 -7.65 -13.45 -25.84
N GLY A 71 -7.56 -13.87 -27.10
CA GLY A 71 -7.45 -15.16 -27.74
C GLY A 71 -7.17 -14.83 -29.22
N SER A 72 -6.23 -15.53 -29.85
CA SER A 72 -6.07 -15.47 -31.31
C SER A 72 -7.36 -15.98 -31.95
N VAL A 73 -8.16 -15.07 -32.52
CA VAL A 73 -9.31 -15.45 -33.34
C VAL A 73 -8.81 -15.58 -34.79
N CYS A 74 -8.56 -16.81 -35.21
CA CYS A 74 -8.39 -17.14 -36.63
C CYS A 74 -9.76 -16.96 -37.31
N HIS A 75 -9.79 -16.28 -38.46
CA HIS A 75 -10.97 -16.27 -39.33
C HIS A 75 -10.55 -16.54 -40.78
N ALA A 76 -11.13 -17.63 -41.32
CA ALA A 76 -11.30 -18.11 -42.70
C ALA A 76 -10.12 -18.04 -43.70
#